data_AF-A0A5R8L2B5-F1
#
_entry.id   AF-A0A5R8L2B5-F1
#
_cell.length_a   1.000
_cell.length_b   1.000
_cell.length_c   1.000
_cell.angle_alpha   90.00
_cell.angle_beta   90.00
_cell.angle_gamma   90.00
#
_symmetry.space_group_name_H-M   'P 1'
#
loop_
_entity.id
_entity.type
_entity.pdbx_description
1 polymer ?
#
loop_
_entity_poly.entity_id
_entity_poly.type
_entity_poly.pdbx_seq_one_letter_code
_entity_poly.pdbx_strand_id
1 'polypeptide(L)'
;MTGLPTGRHFVLTWGIPREYGGLTAALLQRSRLFDRLGGVPVDVLTCDDRADPITIDAELSARAALSPGVHVRNLWEWLRENDLRGRVVGPSAGFSPLPAGFGEEVSGGAVHRRIRTDARGAIQQIDHLRADGTLAASDRRDVPTADGHVRRVIVTCDEAGRPRAAWRGVRTLYAAWLDRLTGGETSFLLVDSKAMARFAAGYRRRHVVVVHVVHGSHLTDDGAALRPSRAEVFARLGAFDAVVFCTARQARDVRRRVG
;
A
#
# COMPACT_ATOMS: atom_id res chain seq x y z
N MET A 1 10.00 2.34 -32.36
CA MET A 1 9.55 2.70 -31.01
C MET A 1 9.90 1.56 -30.08
N THR A 2 10.76 1.78 -29.08
CA THR A 2 11.01 0.79 -28.02
C THR A 2 9.83 0.82 -27.06
N GLY A 3 8.97 -0.21 -27.15
CA GLY A 3 7.82 -0.37 -26.25
C GLY A 3 8.25 -0.61 -24.79
N LEU A 4 7.35 -0.37 -23.86
CA LEU A 4 7.53 -0.81 -22.47
C LEU A 4 7.66 -2.34 -22.42
N PRO A 5 8.40 -2.90 -21.45
CA PRO A 5 8.56 -4.34 -21.36
C PRO A 5 7.21 -5.03 -21.08
N THR A 6 7.00 -6.18 -21.73
CA THR A 6 5.79 -6.99 -21.57
C THR A 6 5.68 -7.55 -20.16
N GLY A 7 4.52 -7.42 -19.53
CA GLY A 7 4.23 -7.92 -18.20
C GLY A 7 3.11 -7.12 -17.53
N ARG A 8 2.82 -7.41 -16.27
CA ARG A 8 1.89 -6.61 -15.45
C ARG A 8 2.62 -5.39 -14.89
N HIS A 9 1.99 -4.22 -14.92
CA HIS A 9 2.61 -2.98 -14.43
C HIS A 9 1.86 -2.44 -13.23
N PHE A 10 2.59 -2.30 -12.13
CA PHE A 10 2.09 -1.84 -10.84
C PHE A 10 2.82 -0.59 -10.40
N VAL A 11 2.08 0.34 -9.79
CA VAL A 11 2.63 1.48 -9.08
C VAL A 11 2.18 1.40 -7.63
N LEU A 12 3.11 1.21 -6.69
CA LEU A 12 2.82 1.08 -5.27
C LEU A 12 3.11 2.39 -4.54
N THR A 13 2.07 2.93 -3.91
CA THR A 13 2.14 4.11 -3.03
C THR A 13 1.41 3.85 -1.72
N TRP A 14 1.57 4.73 -0.72
CA TRP A 14 0.87 4.55 0.56
C TRP A 14 -0.62 4.76 0.38
N GLY A 15 -1.01 5.91 -0.16
CA GLY A 15 -2.38 6.30 -0.43
C GLY A 15 -2.41 7.46 -1.41
N ILE A 16 -3.60 7.81 -1.86
CA ILE A 16 -3.85 8.99 -2.69
C ILE A 16 -4.73 9.93 -1.88
N PRO A 17 -4.19 11.02 -1.32
CA PRO A 17 -5.00 12.01 -0.62
C PRO A 17 -5.96 12.71 -1.58
N ARG A 18 -7.10 13.18 -1.08
CA ARG A 18 -8.07 14.03 -1.79
C ARG A 18 -7.42 15.23 -2.50
N GLU A 19 -6.56 15.93 -1.77
CA GLU A 19 -5.68 16.96 -2.31
C GLU A 19 -4.25 16.44 -2.32
N TYR A 20 -3.69 16.28 -3.51
CA TYR A 20 -2.38 15.66 -3.66
C TYR A 20 -1.38 16.56 -4.38
N GLY A 21 -0.13 16.51 -3.90
CA GLY A 21 0.98 17.28 -4.45
C GLY A 21 1.79 16.53 -5.52
N GLY A 22 3.02 17.01 -5.74
CA GLY A 22 3.86 16.61 -6.88
C GLY A 22 4.16 15.12 -7.02
N LEU A 23 4.28 14.36 -5.93
CA LEU A 23 4.52 12.90 -5.99
C LEU A 23 3.37 12.17 -6.68
N THR A 24 2.14 12.43 -6.22
CA THR A 24 0.94 11.76 -6.74
C THR A 24 0.62 12.25 -8.15
N ALA A 25 0.80 13.55 -8.42
CA ALA A 25 0.65 14.08 -9.77
C ALA A 25 1.63 13.40 -10.75
N ALA A 26 2.90 13.26 -10.37
CA ALA A 26 3.93 12.64 -11.20
C ALA A 26 3.67 11.14 -11.44
N LEU A 27 3.26 10.39 -10.42
CA LEU A 27 2.96 8.96 -10.60
C LEU A 27 1.73 8.75 -11.49
N LEU A 28 0.66 9.54 -11.32
CA LEU A 28 -0.56 9.42 -12.13
C LEU A 28 -0.31 9.83 -13.59
N GLN A 29 0.46 10.91 -13.80
CA GLN A 29 0.89 11.30 -15.14
C GLN A 29 1.71 10.19 -15.81
N ARG A 30 2.66 9.58 -15.09
CA ARG A 30 3.47 8.48 -15.63
C ARG A 30 2.61 7.26 -15.99
N SER A 31 1.70 6.85 -15.10
CA SER A 31 0.78 5.74 -15.38
C SER A 31 -0.05 6.00 -16.65
N ARG A 32 -0.54 7.23 -16.85
CA ARG A 32 -1.25 7.61 -18.07
C ARG A 32 -0.39 7.55 -19.34
N LEU A 33 0.89 7.91 -19.24
CA LEU A 33 1.82 7.81 -20.37
C LEU A 33 2.13 6.35 -20.71
N PHE A 34 2.23 5.48 -19.71
CA PHE A 34 2.43 4.04 -19.92
C PHE A 34 1.24 3.43 -20.66
N ASP A 35 0.03 3.79 -20.28
CA ASP A 35 -1.20 3.39 -20.97
C ASP A 35 -1.26 3.97 -22.38
N ARG A 36 -1.27 5.30 -22.52
CA ARG A 36 -1.56 5.95 -23.82
C ARG A 36 -0.45 5.84 -24.86
N LEU A 37 0.82 5.87 -24.43
CA LEU A 37 1.97 5.85 -25.34
C LEU A 37 2.68 4.50 -25.34
N GLY A 38 2.67 3.80 -24.20
CA GLY A 38 3.27 2.49 -24.08
C GLY A 38 2.32 1.34 -24.45
N GLY A 39 1.00 1.58 -24.48
CA GLY A 39 -0.01 0.56 -24.74
C GLY A 39 -0.15 -0.45 -23.59
N VAL A 40 0.22 -0.05 -22.37
CA VAL A 40 0.32 -0.96 -21.22
C VAL A 40 -0.58 -0.47 -20.08
N PRO A 41 -1.55 -1.27 -19.62
CA PRO A 41 -2.37 -0.92 -18.48
C PRO A 41 -1.56 -0.90 -17.18
N VAL A 42 -1.94 -0.03 -16.23
CA VAL A 42 -1.24 0.17 -14.97
C VAL A 42 -2.20 0.10 -13.79
N ASP A 43 -1.88 -0.76 -12.82
CA ASP A 43 -2.58 -0.82 -11.54
C ASP A 43 -1.83 0.02 -10.49
N VAL A 44 -2.44 1.13 -10.05
CA VAL A 44 -1.96 1.97 -8.95
C VAL A 44 -2.46 1.38 -7.63
N LEU A 45 -1.55 0.78 -6.87
CA LEU A 45 -1.81 0.08 -5.62
C LEU A 45 -1.61 1.01 -4.42
N THR A 46 -2.61 1.02 -3.53
CA THR A 46 -2.58 1.79 -2.27
C THR A 46 -2.83 0.89 -1.05
N CYS A 47 -2.22 1.21 0.08
CA CYS A 47 -2.24 0.41 1.30
C CYS A 47 -2.82 1.15 2.52
N ASP A 48 -3.25 2.40 2.33
CA ASP A 48 -3.81 3.25 3.36
C ASP A 48 -5.18 2.76 3.82
N ASP A 49 -5.41 2.82 5.13
CA ASP A 49 -6.70 2.64 5.77
C ASP A 49 -7.53 3.91 5.62
N ARG A 50 -8.06 4.17 4.42
CA ARG A 50 -8.89 5.35 4.15
C ARG A 50 -10.32 5.25 4.69
N ALA A 51 -10.89 6.39 5.09
CA ALA A 51 -12.27 6.52 5.58
C ALA A 51 -13.31 6.39 4.48
N ASP A 52 -13.03 7.01 3.34
CA ASP A 52 -14.02 7.23 2.30
C ASP A 52 -13.48 6.77 0.93
N PRO A 53 -13.77 5.53 0.52
CA PRO A 53 -13.32 5.00 -0.76
C PRO A 53 -14.04 5.65 -1.96
N ILE A 54 -15.34 5.98 -1.82
CA ILE A 54 -16.19 6.47 -2.92
C ILE A 54 -15.73 7.85 -3.40
N THR A 55 -15.41 8.75 -2.47
CA THR A 55 -15.01 10.12 -2.81
C THR A 55 -13.71 10.18 -3.61
N ILE A 56 -12.76 9.26 -3.38
CA ILE A 56 -11.46 9.28 -4.09
C ILE A 56 -11.62 8.92 -5.57
N ASP A 57 -12.41 7.89 -5.90
CA ASP A 57 -12.60 7.49 -7.29
C ASP A 57 -13.34 8.56 -8.10
N ALA A 58 -14.37 9.18 -7.50
CA ALA A 58 -15.08 10.30 -8.08
C ALA A 58 -14.14 11.49 -8.37
N GLU A 59 -13.22 11.79 -7.45
CA GLU A 59 -12.27 12.90 -7.60
C GLU A 59 -11.19 12.64 -8.64
N LEU A 60 -10.63 11.42 -8.67
CA LEU A 60 -9.66 11.02 -9.68
C LEU A 60 -10.29 11.06 -11.09
N SER A 61 -11.55 10.66 -11.19
CA SER A 61 -12.34 10.75 -12.43
C SER A 61 -12.59 12.20 -12.84
N ALA A 62 -13.07 13.03 -11.90
CA ALA A 62 -13.36 14.45 -12.16
C ALA A 62 -12.14 15.24 -12.64
N ARG A 63 -10.94 14.88 -12.18
CA ARG A 63 -9.67 15.53 -12.58
C ARG A 63 -9.05 14.97 -13.86
N ALA A 64 -9.71 14.02 -14.53
CA ALA A 64 -9.15 13.24 -15.64
C ALA A 64 -7.74 12.69 -15.29
N ALA A 65 -7.56 12.32 -14.02
CA ALA A 65 -6.27 11.91 -13.47
C ALA A 65 -5.89 10.49 -13.91
N LEU A 66 -6.87 9.72 -14.40
CA LEU A 66 -6.72 8.36 -14.91
C LEU A 66 -7.03 8.33 -16.42
N SER A 67 -6.37 7.43 -17.13
CA SER A 67 -6.76 7.02 -18.49
C SER A 67 -7.41 5.63 -18.44
N PRO A 68 -8.09 5.16 -19.51
CA PRO A 68 -8.88 3.94 -19.45
C PRO A 68 -8.13 2.69 -18.94
N GLY A 69 -6.83 2.56 -19.24
CA GLY A 69 -6.01 1.45 -18.76
C GLY A 69 -5.35 1.68 -17.39
N VAL A 70 -5.68 2.76 -16.67
CA VAL A 70 -5.12 3.03 -15.33
C VAL A 70 -6.19 2.81 -14.28
N HIS A 71 -5.94 1.85 -13.38
CA HIS A 71 -6.88 1.49 -12.31
C HIS A 71 -6.23 1.74 -10.94
N VAL A 72 -6.99 2.29 -10.01
CA VAL A 72 -6.56 2.40 -8.61
C VAL A 72 -7.13 1.22 -7.84
N ARG A 73 -6.30 0.54 -7.05
CA ARG A 73 -6.73 -0.57 -6.19
C ARG A 73 -6.23 -0.36 -4.78
N ASN A 74 -7.15 -0.24 -3.82
CA ASN A 74 -6.80 -0.23 -2.42
C ASN A 74 -6.85 -1.65 -1.84
N LEU A 75 -5.87 -1.99 -0.99
CA LEU A 75 -5.81 -3.28 -0.32
C LEU A 75 -7.10 -3.62 0.44
N TRP A 76 -7.60 -2.68 1.25
CA TRP A 76 -8.72 -2.94 2.15
C TRP A 76 -10.04 -3.02 1.42
N GLU A 77 -10.21 -2.23 0.36
CA GLU A 77 -11.35 -2.36 -0.57
C GLU A 77 -11.29 -3.70 -1.29
N TRP A 78 -10.13 -4.07 -1.83
CA TRP A 78 -9.94 -5.35 -2.52
C TRP A 78 -10.28 -6.55 -1.62
N LEU A 79 -9.90 -6.49 -0.34
CA LEU A 79 -10.23 -7.52 0.67
C LEU A 79 -11.72 -7.63 1.01
N ARG A 80 -12.55 -6.65 0.68
CA ARG A 80 -14.01 -6.77 0.83
C ARG A 80 -14.60 -7.75 -0.17
N GLU A 81 -13.99 -7.87 -1.33
CA GLU A 81 -14.51 -8.64 -2.47
C GLU A 81 -13.69 -9.89 -2.75
N ASN A 82 -12.52 -10.04 -2.12
CA ASN A 82 -11.57 -11.08 -2.44
C ASN A 82 -10.93 -11.69 -1.20
N ASP A 83 -10.60 -12.97 -1.30
CA ASP A 83 -9.89 -13.71 -0.27
C ASP A 83 -8.38 -13.75 -0.52
N LEU A 84 -7.61 -13.76 0.59
CA LEU A 84 -6.20 -14.14 0.59
C LEU A 84 -6.00 -15.41 1.42
N ARG A 85 -5.12 -16.27 0.92
CA ARG A 85 -4.61 -17.40 1.70
C ARG A 85 -3.59 -16.87 2.71
N GLY A 86 -3.78 -17.20 3.98
CA GLY A 86 -2.87 -16.90 5.06
C GLY A 86 -2.83 -18.05 6.06
N ARG A 87 -2.36 -17.79 7.27
CA ARG A 87 -2.34 -18.82 8.31
C ARG A 87 -3.74 -19.07 8.83
N VAL A 88 -4.02 -20.31 9.19
CA VAL A 88 -5.28 -20.72 9.83
C VAL A 88 -5.50 -19.89 11.09
N VAL A 89 -6.74 -19.43 11.28
CA VAL A 89 -7.14 -18.66 12.45
C VAL A 89 -7.47 -19.63 13.59
N GLY A 90 -6.57 -19.72 14.57
CA GLY A 90 -6.81 -20.45 15.81
C GLY A 90 -7.33 -19.54 16.94
N PRO A 91 -7.72 -20.10 18.10
CA PRO A 91 -8.22 -19.33 19.25
C PRO A 91 -7.26 -18.23 19.72
N SER A 92 -5.95 -18.47 19.62
CA SER A 92 -4.90 -17.53 20.01
C SER A 92 -4.54 -16.49 18.93
N ALA A 93 -5.33 -16.39 17.86
CA ALA A 93 -5.08 -15.43 16.79
C ALA A 93 -5.32 -13.98 17.24
N GLY A 94 -6.00 -13.75 18.36
CA GLY A 94 -6.35 -12.41 18.82
C GLY A 94 -7.46 -11.76 18.00
N PHE A 95 -8.25 -12.57 17.28
CA PHE A 95 -9.42 -12.10 16.56
C PHE A 95 -10.53 -11.72 17.56
N SER A 96 -10.90 -10.43 17.57
CA SER A 96 -11.93 -9.89 18.46
C SER A 96 -12.55 -8.67 17.76
N PRO A 97 -13.52 -8.87 16.85
CA PRO A 97 -14.12 -7.76 16.12
C PRO A 97 -14.89 -6.81 17.03
N LEU A 98 -15.04 -5.56 16.58
CA LEU A 98 -15.77 -4.50 17.24
C LEU A 98 -17.29 -4.70 17.08
N PRO A 99 -18.07 -4.48 18.15
CA PRO A 99 -19.52 -4.57 18.07
C PRO A 99 -20.09 -3.45 17.19
N ALA A 100 -21.31 -3.65 16.71
CA ALA A 100 -22.06 -2.61 16.00
C ALA A 100 -22.23 -1.34 16.84
N GLY A 101 -22.21 -0.19 16.18
CA GLY A 101 -22.28 1.15 16.81
C GLY A 101 -20.96 1.64 17.42
N PHE A 102 -19.89 0.84 17.44
CA PHE A 102 -18.62 1.26 18.01
C PHE A 102 -17.74 1.99 16.99
N GLY A 103 -17.52 3.29 17.19
CA GLY A 103 -16.58 4.09 16.39
C GLY A 103 -16.80 3.95 14.88
N GLU A 104 -18.08 3.95 14.47
CA GLU A 104 -18.49 3.68 13.11
C GLU A 104 -18.20 4.86 12.17
N GLU A 105 -17.68 4.54 11.00
CA GLU A 105 -17.55 5.48 9.91
C GLU A 105 -18.37 5.03 8.71
N VAL A 106 -19.16 5.98 8.20
CA VAL A 106 -20.14 5.78 7.13
C VAL A 106 -19.67 6.50 5.87
N SER A 107 -19.77 5.83 4.73
CA SER A 107 -19.64 6.44 3.40
C SER A 107 -20.70 5.84 2.48
N GLY A 108 -21.26 6.65 1.57
CA GLY A 108 -22.31 6.18 0.64
C GLY A 108 -23.56 5.59 1.31
N GLY A 109 -23.83 5.92 2.57
CA GLY A 109 -24.96 5.38 3.33
C GLY A 109 -24.73 4.02 4.00
N ALA A 110 -23.51 3.44 3.91
CA ALA A 110 -23.15 2.18 4.56
C ALA A 110 -22.00 2.37 5.57
N VAL A 111 -22.02 1.60 6.65
CA VAL A 111 -20.90 1.54 7.59
C VAL A 111 -19.77 0.76 6.96
N HIS A 112 -18.64 1.41 6.75
CA HIS A 112 -17.48 0.82 6.09
C HIS A 112 -16.36 0.44 7.04
N ARG A 113 -16.31 1.10 8.20
CA ARG A 113 -15.28 0.86 9.22
C ARG A 113 -15.84 1.00 10.63
N ARG A 114 -15.22 0.29 11.56
CA ARG A 114 -15.31 0.52 13.01
C ARG A 114 -13.91 0.73 13.55
N ILE A 115 -13.73 1.74 14.40
CA ILE A 115 -12.40 2.13 14.88
C ILE A 115 -12.38 2.18 16.40
N ARG A 116 -11.36 1.56 16.99
CA ARG A 116 -10.99 1.74 18.40
C ARG A 116 -9.69 2.50 18.52
N THR A 117 -9.71 3.55 19.32
CA THR A 117 -8.54 4.33 19.73
C THR A 117 -8.26 4.13 21.22
N ASP A 118 -7.03 4.40 21.65
CA ASP A 118 -6.71 4.54 23.06
C ASP A 118 -7.04 5.95 23.58
N ALA A 119 -6.79 6.19 24.87
CA ALA A 119 -7.03 7.48 25.52
C ALA A 119 -6.22 8.65 24.93
N ARG A 120 -5.16 8.38 24.15
CA ARG A 120 -4.34 9.38 23.45
C ARG A 120 -4.78 9.57 21.99
N GLY A 121 -5.84 8.90 21.56
CA GLY A 121 -6.35 8.94 20.20
C GLY A 121 -5.56 8.06 19.22
N ALA A 122 -4.62 7.23 19.67
CA ALA A 122 -3.90 6.33 18.78
C ALA A 122 -4.80 5.15 18.40
N ILE A 123 -4.87 4.84 17.10
CA ILE A 123 -5.67 3.72 16.58
C ILE A 123 -5.11 2.39 17.09
N GLN A 124 -5.96 1.62 17.78
CA GLN A 124 -5.68 0.29 18.32
C GLN A 124 -6.34 -0.82 17.49
N GLN A 125 -7.49 -0.56 16.87
CA GLN A 125 -8.16 -1.52 15.99
C GLN A 125 -8.95 -0.81 14.89
N ILE A 126 -8.92 -1.38 13.68
CA ILE A 126 -9.84 -1.03 12.58
C ILE A 126 -10.47 -2.31 12.06
N ASP A 127 -11.79 -2.36 12.07
CA ASP A 127 -12.55 -3.39 11.38
C ASP A 127 -13.10 -2.80 10.09
N HIS A 128 -12.80 -3.46 8.97
CA HIS A 128 -13.25 -3.11 7.63
C HIS A 128 -14.47 -3.95 7.28
N LEU A 129 -15.59 -3.30 6.98
CA LEU A 129 -16.87 -3.92 6.67
C LEU A 129 -17.14 -3.90 5.16
N ARG A 130 -17.90 -4.89 4.69
CA ARG A 130 -18.54 -4.92 3.38
C ARG A 130 -19.81 -4.06 3.37
N ALA A 131 -20.38 -3.84 2.20
CA ALA A 131 -21.60 -3.04 2.04
C ALA A 131 -22.82 -3.65 2.78
N ASP A 132 -22.86 -4.97 2.92
CA ASP A 132 -23.90 -5.70 3.69
C ASP A 132 -23.67 -5.69 5.21
N GLY A 133 -22.61 -5.03 5.69
CA GLY A 133 -22.23 -4.96 7.10
C GLY A 133 -21.45 -6.17 7.62
N THR A 134 -21.20 -7.19 6.79
CA THR A 134 -20.33 -8.31 7.19
C THR A 134 -18.87 -7.86 7.29
N LEU A 135 -18.11 -8.47 8.19
CA LEU A 135 -16.71 -8.15 8.40
C LEU A 135 -15.85 -8.70 7.26
N ALA A 136 -15.05 -7.85 6.62
CA ALA A 136 -14.06 -8.27 5.62
C ALA A 136 -12.68 -8.50 6.24
N ALA A 137 -12.25 -7.57 7.11
CA ALA A 137 -10.97 -7.68 7.81
C ALA A 137 -10.97 -6.95 9.14
N SER A 138 -10.16 -7.41 10.09
CA SER A 138 -9.87 -6.77 11.37
C SER A 138 -8.37 -6.57 11.50
N ASP A 139 -7.92 -5.31 11.61
CA ASP A 139 -6.53 -4.92 11.87
C ASP A 139 -6.40 -4.47 13.33
N ARG A 140 -5.88 -5.35 14.18
CA ARG A 140 -5.61 -5.07 15.60
C ARG A 140 -4.14 -4.79 15.83
N ARG A 141 -3.84 -3.70 16.53
CA ARG A 141 -2.48 -3.24 16.88
C ARG A 141 -2.14 -3.48 18.36
N ASP A 142 -3.11 -3.96 19.12
CA ASP A 142 -3.10 -4.09 20.59
C ASP A 142 -3.20 -5.53 21.09
N VAL A 143 -2.90 -6.54 20.25
CA VAL A 143 -3.06 -7.94 20.66
C VAL A 143 -1.97 -8.29 21.67
N PRO A 144 -2.31 -8.67 22.92
CA PRO A 144 -1.31 -8.99 23.94
C PRO A 144 -0.49 -10.24 23.56
N THR A 145 0.76 -10.24 23.99
CA THR A 145 1.66 -11.41 23.91
C THR A 145 2.03 -11.90 25.31
N ALA A 146 2.49 -13.15 25.41
CA ALA A 146 2.76 -13.81 26.69
C ALA A 146 3.88 -13.13 27.51
N ASP A 147 4.77 -12.41 26.83
CA ASP A 147 5.86 -11.60 27.39
C ASP A 147 5.44 -10.18 27.78
N GLY A 148 4.14 -9.86 27.76
CA GLY A 148 3.60 -8.56 28.21
C GLY A 148 3.70 -7.44 27.17
N HIS A 149 4.18 -7.73 25.96
CA HIS A 149 4.15 -6.80 24.83
C HIS A 149 2.82 -6.85 24.08
N VAL A 150 2.65 -5.95 23.12
CA VAL A 150 1.54 -5.99 22.16
C VAL A 150 2.08 -6.25 20.77
N ARG A 151 1.28 -6.92 19.94
CA ARG A 151 1.59 -7.17 18.54
C ARG A 151 0.43 -6.75 17.65
N ARG A 152 0.78 -6.44 16.40
CA ARG A 152 -0.20 -6.25 15.34
C ARG A 152 -0.62 -7.60 14.73
N VAL A 153 -1.91 -7.86 14.68
CA VAL A 153 -2.51 -9.00 13.97
C VAL A 153 -3.59 -8.48 13.03
N ILE A 154 -3.54 -8.96 11.78
CA ILE A 154 -4.64 -8.76 10.84
C ILE A 154 -5.33 -10.10 10.64
N VAL A 155 -6.65 -10.10 10.63
CA VAL A 155 -7.48 -11.26 10.28
C VAL A 155 -8.44 -10.86 9.17
N THR A 156 -8.50 -11.63 8.08
CA THR A 156 -9.53 -11.46 7.04
C THR A 156 -10.57 -12.53 7.20
N CYS A 157 -11.77 -12.23 6.74
CA CYS A 157 -12.94 -13.05 6.93
C CYS A 157 -13.54 -13.44 5.58
N ASP A 158 -14.24 -14.57 5.56
CA ASP A 158 -15.05 -14.99 4.42
C ASP A 158 -16.27 -14.08 4.22
N GLU A 159 -17.08 -14.39 3.20
CA GLU A 159 -18.31 -13.65 2.84
C GLU A 159 -19.33 -13.60 3.99
N ALA A 160 -19.35 -14.62 4.87
CA ALA A 160 -20.23 -14.65 6.04
C ALA A 160 -19.65 -13.88 7.25
N GLY A 161 -18.49 -13.24 7.09
CA GLY A 161 -17.80 -12.53 8.17
C GLY A 161 -17.06 -13.44 9.15
N ARG A 162 -16.84 -14.72 8.82
CA ARG A 162 -16.12 -15.66 9.68
C ARG A 162 -14.62 -15.58 9.40
N PRO A 163 -13.76 -15.65 10.43
CA PRO A 163 -12.33 -15.48 10.27
C PRO A 163 -11.72 -16.62 9.44
N ARG A 164 -10.94 -16.27 8.41
CA ARG A 164 -10.39 -17.21 7.43
C ARG A 164 -8.88 -17.29 7.44
N ALA A 165 -8.20 -16.15 7.54
CA ALA A 165 -6.75 -16.08 7.47
C ALA A 165 -6.18 -15.02 8.42
N ALA A 166 -5.00 -15.28 8.99
CA ALA A 166 -4.34 -14.39 9.94
C ALA A 166 -2.88 -14.06 9.56
N TRP A 167 -2.51 -12.80 9.74
CA TRP A 167 -1.18 -12.23 9.44
C TRP A 167 -0.52 -11.64 10.68
N ARG A 168 0.77 -11.93 10.89
CA ARG A 168 1.61 -11.33 11.94
C ARG A 168 2.16 -10.01 11.42
N GLY A 169 1.30 -9.00 11.40
CA GLY A 169 1.64 -7.66 10.93
C GLY A 169 1.45 -7.44 9.44
N VAL A 170 1.26 -6.17 9.08
CA VAL A 170 0.72 -5.74 7.79
C VAL A 170 1.65 -6.02 6.60
N ARG A 171 2.97 -6.06 6.81
CA ARG A 171 3.93 -6.33 5.73
C ARG A 171 3.74 -7.71 5.11
N THR A 172 3.34 -8.70 5.90
CA THR A 172 3.05 -10.05 5.39
C THR A 172 1.75 -10.09 4.58
N LEU A 173 0.77 -9.25 4.94
CA LEU A 173 -0.44 -9.05 4.17
C LEU A 173 -0.14 -8.35 2.84
N TYR A 174 0.67 -7.29 2.83
CA TYR A 174 1.08 -6.61 1.59
C TYR A 174 1.77 -7.57 0.62
N ALA A 175 2.69 -8.41 1.12
CA ALA A 175 3.37 -9.39 0.29
C ALA A 175 2.38 -10.42 -0.29
N ALA A 176 1.46 -10.95 0.51
CA ALA A 176 0.45 -11.90 0.04
C ALA A 176 -0.50 -11.29 -1.00
N TRP A 177 -0.86 -10.02 -0.83
CA TRP A 177 -1.67 -9.28 -1.81
C TRP A 177 -0.93 -9.10 -3.14
N LEU A 178 0.33 -8.66 -3.09
CA LEU A 178 1.16 -8.56 -4.31
C LEU A 178 1.40 -9.92 -4.98
N ASP A 179 1.60 -10.99 -4.20
CA ASP A 179 1.72 -12.34 -4.75
C ASP A 179 0.44 -12.74 -5.49
N ARG A 180 -0.73 -12.42 -4.93
CA ARG A 180 -2.04 -12.69 -5.54
C ARG A 180 -2.27 -11.86 -6.82
N LEU A 181 -1.85 -10.60 -6.84
CA LEU A 181 -1.99 -9.69 -7.98
C LEU A 181 -0.99 -9.99 -9.10
N THR A 182 0.23 -10.41 -8.77
CA THR A 182 1.23 -10.79 -9.78
C THR A 182 0.94 -12.17 -10.37
N GLY A 183 0.36 -13.09 -9.59
CA GLY A 183 -0.03 -14.41 -10.07
C GLY A 183 1.14 -15.27 -10.55
N GLY A 184 2.38 -14.93 -10.20
CA GLY A 184 3.59 -15.57 -10.73
C GLY A 184 4.04 -15.08 -12.12
N GLU A 185 3.31 -14.14 -12.73
CA GLU A 185 3.64 -13.60 -14.05
C GLU A 185 4.66 -12.46 -13.97
N THR A 186 5.47 -12.30 -15.03
CA THR A 186 6.40 -11.17 -15.16
C THR A 186 5.71 -9.85 -14.84
N SER A 187 6.20 -9.17 -13.82
CA SER A 187 5.58 -7.97 -13.26
C SER A 187 6.61 -6.89 -12.95
N PHE A 188 6.23 -5.63 -13.15
CA PHE A 188 7.04 -4.46 -12.86
C PHE A 188 6.36 -3.67 -11.74
N LEU A 189 7.05 -3.47 -10.63
CA LEU A 189 6.55 -2.79 -9.44
C LEU A 189 7.33 -1.50 -9.21
N LEU A 190 6.75 -0.37 -9.61
CA LEU A 190 7.31 0.95 -9.35
C LEU A 190 6.86 1.41 -7.95
N VAL A 191 7.79 1.88 -7.12
CA VAL A 191 7.52 2.25 -5.72
C VAL A 191 7.85 3.71 -5.49
N ASP A 192 6.82 4.54 -5.38
CA ASP A 192 6.94 6.01 -5.30
C ASP A 192 6.95 6.51 -3.86
N SER A 193 6.20 5.88 -2.96
CA SER A 193 6.11 6.35 -1.57
C SER A 193 7.26 5.80 -0.74
N LYS A 194 7.80 6.66 0.11
CA LYS A 194 8.85 6.29 1.07
C LYS A 194 8.39 5.19 2.04
N ALA A 195 7.13 5.24 2.48
CA ALA A 195 6.57 4.22 3.37
C ALA A 195 6.59 2.85 2.69
N MET A 196 6.20 2.79 1.41
CA MET A 196 6.19 1.55 0.65
C MET A 196 7.58 1.12 0.19
N ALA A 197 8.52 2.04 -0.01
CA ALA A 197 9.91 1.69 -0.32
C ALA A 197 10.56 0.83 0.79
N ARG A 198 10.29 1.13 2.08
CA ARG A 198 10.76 0.31 3.20
C ARG A 198 10.22 -1.12 3.16
N PHE A 199 8.94 -1.25 2.77
CA PHE A 199 8.31 -2.54 2.57
C PHE A 199 8.95 -3.28 1.38
N ALA A 200 8.98 -2.63 0.22
CA ALA A 200 9.41 -3.17 -1.05
C ALA A 200 10.88 -3.59 -1.06
N ALA A 201 11.75 -2.94 -0.27
CA ALA A 201 13.13 -3.37 -0.08
C ALA A 201 13.28 -4.79 0.53
N GLY A 202 12.19 -5.40 1.02
CA GLY A 202 12.16 -6.80 1.45
C GLY A 202 11.28 -7.71 0.59
N TYR A 203 10.60 -7.17 -0.42
CA TYR A 203 9.71 -7.93 -1.31
C TYR A 203 10.49 -8.37 -2.54
N ARG A 204 10.97 -9.63 -2.54
CA ARG A 204 11.71 -10.22 -3.65
C ARG A 204 10.96 -11.42 -4.21
N ARG A 205 10.74 -11.43 -5.52
CA ARG A 205 10.16 -12.54 -6.28
C ARG A 205 10.90 -12.62 -7.61
N ARG A 206 11.15 -13.84 -8.12
CA ARG A 206 11.91 -14.02 -9.37
C ARG A 206 11.20 -13.40 -10.58
N HIS A 207 9.88 -13.33 -10.55
CA HIS A 207 9.04 -12.78 -11.61
C HIS A 207 8.70 -11.29 -11.43
N VAL A 208 9.23 -10.62 -10.39
CA VAL A 208 8.91 -9.20 -10.13
C VAL A 208 10.16 -8.35 -10.16
N VAL A 209 10.17 -7.35 -11.05
CA VAL A 209 11.17 -6.28 -11.07
C VAL A 209 10.69 -5.14 -10.20
N VAL A 210 11.41 -4.80 -9.14
CA VAL A 210 11.06 -3.74 -8.19
C VAL A 210 11.92 -2.51 -8.43
N VAL A 211 11.28 -1.41 -8.81
CA VAL A 211 11.93 -0.14 -9.12
C VAL A 211 11.55 0.91 -8.09
N HIS A 212 12.51 1.46 -7.35
CA HIS A 212 12.23 2.56 -6.43
C HIS A 212 12.37 3.92 -7.13
N VAL A 213 11.29 4.71 -7.13
CA VAL A 213 11.31 6.09 -7.64
C VAL A 213 11.50 7.06 -6.47
N VAL A 214 12.62 7.78 -6.47
CA VAL A 214 12.96 8.73 -5.41
C VAL A 214 12.42 10.11 -5.76
N HIS A 215 11.38 10.50 -5.03
CA HIS A 215 10.80 11.85 -5.11
C HIS A 215 11.40 12.81 -4.09
N GLY A 216 11.51 14.09 -4.47
CA GLY A 216 11.94 15.18 -3.60
C GLY A 216 13.43 15.16 -3.24
N SER A 217 13.87 16.15 -2.47
CA SER A 217 15.26 16.19 -1.99
C SER A 217 15.54 15.06 -1.00
N HIS A 218 16.70 14.41 -1.15
CA HIS A 218 17.21 13.41 -0.22
C HIS A 218 18.29 13.94 0.72
N LEU A 219 18.77 15.15 0.48
CA LEU A 219 19.76 15.84 1.30
C LEU A 219 19.10 16.86 2.22
N THR A 220 19.73 17.13 3.36
CA THR A 220 19.44 18.27 4.24
C THR A 220 19.51 19.59 3.46
N ASP A 221 18.95 20.66 4.01
CA ASP A 221 18.84 21.95 3.29
C ASP A 221 20.22 22.56 2.97
N ASP A 222 21.22 22.31 3.83
CA ASP A 222 22.63 22.64 3.62
C ASP A 222 23.36 21.69 2.64
N GLY A 223 22.70 20.63 2.18
CA GLY A 223 23.28 19.62 1.32
C GLY A 223 24.33 18.72 1.99
N ALA A 224 24.58 18.87 3.29
CA ALA A 224 25.68 18.19 3.98
C ALA A 224 25.39 16.70 4.22
N ALA A 225 24.16 16.35 4.61
CA ALA A 225 23.80 15.00 5.05
C ALA A 225 22.61 14.44 4.27
N LEU A 226 22.46 13.11 4.29
CA LEU A 226 21.19 12.49 3.93
C LEU A 226 20.15 12.86 5.00
N ARG A 227 18.92 13.19 4.57
CA ARG A 227 17.84 13.42 5.54
C ARG A 227 17.63 12.13 6.36
N PRO A 228 17.50 12.20 7.70
CA PRO A 228 17.28 11.03 8.56
C PRO A 228 16.09 10.19 8.08
N SER A 229 15.08 10.91 7.59
CA SER A 229 13.91 10.33 6.97
C SER A 229 14.30 9.33 5.84
N ARG A 230 15.27 9.63 4.97
CA ARG A 230 15.66 8.78 3.83
C ARG A 230 16.67 7.69 4.16
N ALA A 231 17.39 7.82 5.28
CA ALA A 231 18.54 7.00 5.64
C ALA A 231 18.27 5.49 5.55
N GLU A 232 17.15 5.02 6.11
CA GLU A 232 16.80 3.59 6.15
C GLU A 232 16.64 2.96 4.74
N VAL A 233 15.96 3.65 3.83
CA VAL A 233 15.78 3.16 2.45
C VAL A 233 17.08 3.29 1.67
N PHE A 234 17.83 4.37 1.91
CA PHE A 234 19.08 4.66 1.22
C PHE A 234 20.19 3.66 1.57
N ALA A 235 20.23 3.20 2.82
CA ALA A 235 21.12 2.11 3.25
C ALA A 235 20.80 0.76 2.56
N ARG A 236 19.68 0.67 1.85
CA ARG A 236 19.17 -0.56 1.24
C ARG A 236 18.87 -0.39 -0.26
N LEU A 237 19.47 0.59 -0.95
CA LEU A 237 19.19 0.79 -2.37
C LEU A 237 19.53 -0.43 -3.24
N GLY A 238 20.56 -1.21 -2.87
CA GLY A 238 20.88 -2.48 -3.53
C GLY A 238 19.82 -3.59 -3.34
N ALA A 239 18.74 -3.32 -2.60
CA ALA A 239 17.61 -4.22 -2.49
C ALA A 239 16.60 -4.11 -3.64
N PHE A 240 16.68 -3.03 -4.44
CA PHE A 240 15.85 -2.81 -5.60
C PHE A 240 16.59 -3.20 -6.88
N ASP A 241 15.85 -3.62 -7.91
CA ASP A 241 16.44 -3.94 -9.22
C ASP A 241 16.87 -2.68 -9.97
N ALA A 242 16.19 -1.55 -9.70
CA ALA A 242 16.62 -0.23 -10.14
C ALA A 242 16.15 0.87 -9.19
N VAL A 243 16.89 1.99 -9.19
CA VAL A 243 16.53 3.22 -8.47
C VAL A 243 16.51 4.38 -9.45
N VAL A 244 15.38 5.09 -9.51
CA VAL A 244 15.15 6.20 -10.43
C VAL A 244 15.14 7.51 -9.65
N PHE A 245 15.91 8.48 -10.13
CA PHE A 245 15.95 9.84 -9.60
C PHE A 245 15.39 10.82 -10.65
N CYS A 246 14.71 11.87 -10.19
CA CYS A 246 14.16 12.89 -11.08
C CYS A 246 15.23 13.71 -11.84
N THR A 247 16.47 13.73 -11.34
CA THR A 247 17.57 14.50 -11.95
C THR A 247 18.89 13.73 -11.96
N ALA A 248 19.71 13.99 -12.98
CA ALA A 248 21.08 13.45 -13.04
C ALA A 248 21.95 13.92 -11.87
N ARG A 249 21.68 15.12 -11.32
CA ARG A 249 22.34 15.63 -10.11
C ARG A 249 22.05 14.73 -8.91
N GLN A 250 20.77 14.45 -8.64
CA GLN A 250 20.39 13.57 -7.54
C GLN A 250 21.01 12.18 -7.67
N ALA A 251 21.04 11.60 -8.88
CA ALA A 251 21.68 10.32 -9.11
C ALA A 251 23.18 10.34 -8.80
N ARG A 252 23.90 11.41 -9.17
CA ARG A 252 25.33 11.59 -8.84
C ARG A 252 25.54 11.76 -7.34
N ASP A 253 24.70 12.55 -6.67
CA ASP A 253 24.81 12.82 -5.23
C ASP A 253 24.69 11.52 -4.42
N VAL A 254 23.77 10.65 -4.81
CA VAL A 254 23.61 9.33 -4.16
C VAL A 254 24.80 8.43 -4.43
N ARG A 255 25.24 8.28 -5.69
CA ARG A 255 26.41 7.43 -6.03
C ARG A 255 27.67 7.79 -5.25
N ARG A 256 27.89 9.08 -4.96
CA ARG A 256 29.03 9.54 -4.17
C ARG A 256 28.96 9.13 -2.69
N ARG A 257 27.75 8.91 -2.16
CA ARG A 257 27.50 8.73 -0.72
C ARG A 257 27.25 7.29 -0.29
N VAL A 258 26.61 6.50 -1.14
CA VAL A 258 26.17 5.13 -0.77
C VAL A 258 26.81 4.04 -1.64
N GLY A 259 27.73 4.40 -2.54
CA GLY A 259 28.30 3.50 -3.55
C GLY A 259 27.37 3.29 -4.74
#